data_AF-A0A1T1CD24-F1
#
_entry.id   AF-A0A1T1CD24-F1
#
_cell.length_a   1.000
_cell.length_b   1.000
_cell.length_c   1.000
_cell.angle_alpha   90.00
_cell.angle_beta   90.00
_cell.angle_gamma   90.00
#
_symmetry.space_group_name_H-M   'P 1'
#
loop_
_entity.id
_entity.type
_entity.pdbx_description
1 polymer ?
#
loop_
_entity_poly.entity_id
_entity_poly.type
_entity_poly.pdbx_seq_one_letter_code
_entity_poly.pdbx_strand_id
1 'polypeptide(L)'
;MKANSKKLVLFFFFLISVIGWSQTKTGSLAESVTGNINGATITIKYGSPSVKGRAIWGALVPFEQVWRAGANDATTFVTNYA
;
A
#
# COMPACT_ATOMS: atom_id res chain seq x y z
N MET A 1 -24.91 -28.65 30.52
CA MET A 1 -23.82 -29.32 29.77
C MET A 1 -22.49 -28.65 30.14
N LYS A 2 -21.54 -29.34 30.79
CA LYS A 2 -20.21 -28.77 31.11
C LYS A 2 -19.38 -28.71 29.83
N ALA A 3 -19.11 -27.50 29.32
CA ALA A 3 -18.18 -27.34 28.20
C ALA A 3 -16.79 -27.82 28.63
N ASN A 4 -16.17 -28.67 27.81
CA ASN A 4 -14.85 -29.22 28.10
C ASN A 4 -13.79 -28.15 27.85
N SER A 5 -13.09 -27.73 28.90
CA SER A 5 -12.11 -26.64 28.87
C SER A 5 -11.01 -26.85 27.83
N LYS A 6 -10.61 -28.10 27.56
CA LYS A 6 -9.61 -28.42 26.52
C LYS A 6 -10.14 -28.15 25.11
N LYS A 7 -11.43 -28.45 24.87
CA LYS A 7 -12.10 -28.16 23.58
C LYS A 7 -12.31 -26.66 23.38
N LEU A 8 -12.58 -25.92 24.46
CA LEU A 8 -12.72 -24.47 24.42
C LEU A 8 -11.39 -23.78 24.11
N VAL A 9 -10.29 -24.24 24.71
CA VAL A 9 -8.94 -23.72 24.41
C VAL A 9 -8.55 -23.99 22.95
N LEU A 10 -8.82 -25.19 22.43
CA LEU A 10 -8.57 -25.51 21.02
C LEU A 10 -9.40 -24.63 20.07
N PHE A 11 -10.66 -24.35 20.41
CA PHE A 11 -11.54 -23.51 19.60
C PHE A 11 -11.06 -22.04 19.56
N PHE A 12 -10.60 -21.50 20.69
CA PHE A 12 -10.00 -20.16 20.74
C PHE A 12 -8.67 -20.09 19.99
N PHE A 13 -7.85 -21.14 20.03
CA PHE A 13 -6.61 -21.19 19.25
C PHE A 13 -6.89 -21.21 17.74
N PHE A 14 -7.95 -21.88 17.29
CA PHE A 14 -8.38 -21.89 15.89
C PHE A 14 -8.88 -20.50 15.42
N LEU A 15 -9.60 -19.76 16.27
CA LEU A 15 -10.07 -18.40 15.95
C LEU A 15 -8.91 -17.39 15.78
N ILE A 16 -7.82 -17.55 16.56
CA ILE A 16 -6.66 -16.66 16.48
C ILE A 16 -5.82 -16.90 15.22
N SER A 17 -5.92 -18.06 14.56
CA SER A 17 -5.16 -18.30 13.32
C SER A 17 -5.77 -17.60 12.09
N VAL A 18 -7.05 -17.22 12.14
CA VAL A 18 -7.78 -16.62 11.01
C VAL A 18 -7.46 -15.12 10.83
N ILE A 19 -6.88 -14.47 11.83
CA ILE A 19 -6.50 -13.04 11.78
C ILE A 19 -5.11 -12.78 11.19
N GLY A 20 -4.35 -13.82 10.79
CA GLY A 20 -2.95 -13.71 10.38
C GLY A 20 -2.67 -13.26 8.94
N TRP A 21 -3.69 -13.12 8.08
CA TRP A 21 -3.49 -12.93 6.63
C TRP A 21 -4.43 -11.90 6.04
N SER A 22 -4.24 -10.62 6.34
CA SER A 22 -4.83 -9.56 5.52
C SER A 22 -4.04 -8.26 5.64
N GLN A 23 -3.08 -8.10 4.73
CA GLN A 23 -2.63 -6.84 4.12
C GLN A 23 -1.44 -7.17 3.20
N THR A 24 -1.75 -7.57 1.96
CA THR A 24 -0.72 -7.55 0.92
C THR A 24 -0.34 -6.09 0.69
N LYS A 25 0.94 -5.74 0.86
CA LYS A 25 1.44 -4.42 0.46
C LYS A 25 1.15 -4.24 -1.03
N THR A 26 0.52 -3.13 -1.39
CA THR A 26 0.23 -2.73 -2.78
C THR A 26 1.49 -2.94 -3.64
N GLY A 27 1.41 -3.77 -4.69
CA GLY A 27 2.55 -4.13 -5.56
C GLY A 27 3.07 -3.00 -6.46
N SER A 28 2.67 -1.76 -6.17
CA SER A 28 3.18 -0.54 -6.76
C SER A 28 4.52 -0.18 -6.13
N LEU A 29 5.49 0.22 -6.94
CA LEU A 29 6.78 0.64 -6.45
C LEU A 29 6.61 2.03 -5.83
N ALA A 30 6.78 2.15 -4.52
CA ALA A 30 6.92 3.45 -3.87
C ALA A 30 8.38 3.89 -3.99
N GLU A 31 8.59 5.16 -4.29
CA GLU A 31 9.90 5.75 -4.46
C GLU A 31 10.03 7.01 -3.60
N SER A 32 11.27 7.31 -3.20
CA SER A 32 11.57 8.50 -2.40
C SER A 32 12.82 9.18 -2.90
N VAL A 33 12.76 10.51 -3.02
CA VAL A 33 13.91 11.35 -3.36
C VAL A 33 14.14 12.38 -2.26
N THR A 34 15.41 12.63 -1.94
CA THR A 34 15.83 13.63 -0.96
C THR A 34 16.85 14.55 -1.59
N GLY A 35 16.70 15.86 -1.39
CA GLY A 35 17.62 16.88 -1.92
C GLY A 35 17.78 18.05 -0.95
N ASN A 36 18.90 18.77 -1.05
CA ASN A 36 19.14 19.99 -0.30
C ASN A 36 18.98 21.21 -1.23
N ILE A 37 18.15 22.17 -0.83
CA ILE A 37 17.97 23.44 -1.52
C ILE A 37 18.11 24.56 -0.50
N ASN A 38 19.10 25.42 -0.68
CA ASN A 38 19.32 26.61 0.15
C ASN A 38 19.35 26.30 1.68
N GLY A 39 19.99 25.19 2.08
CA GLY A 39 20.09 24.76 3.48
C GLY A 39 18.91 23.92 3.97
N ALA A 40 17.76 23.93 3.27
CA ALA A 40 16.63 23.08 3.58
C ALA A 40 16.78 21.69 2.91
N THR A 41 16.52 20.64 3.67
CA THR A 41 16.42 19.26 3.21
C THR A 41 14.96 18.94 2.89
N ILE A 42 14.72 18.62 1.62
CA ILE A 42 13.41 18.28 1.08
C ILE A 42 13.38 16.79 0.82
N THR A 43 12.32 16.11 1.29
CA THR A 43 12.05 14.70 1.01
C THR A 43 10.67 14.55 0.39
N ILE A 44 10.61 13.86 -0.75
CA ILE A 44 9.37 13.60 -1.49
C ILE A 44 9.18 12.08 -1.56
N LYS A 45 8.02 11.60 -1.13
CA LYS A 45 7.60 10.19 -1.26
C LYS A 45 6.45 10.11 -2.25
N TYR A 46 6.60 9.31 -3.29
CA TYR A 46 5.64 9.24 -4.39
C TYR A 46 5.48 7.81 -4.91
N GLY A 47 4.37 7.55 -5.61
CA GLY A 47 4.18 6.29 -6.33
C GLY A 47 4.89 6.33 -7.68
N SER A 48 5.66 5.28 -8.00
CA SER A 48 6.41 5.09 -9.26
C SER A 48 5.79 3.93 -10.05
N PRO A 49 4.60 4.11 -10.65
CA PRO A 49 3.93 3.05 -11.38
C PRO A 49 4.74 2.65 -12.62
N SER A 50 5.02 1.35 -12.76
CA SER A 50 5.65 0.78 -13.95
C SER A 50 4.70 -0.14 -14.70
N VAL A 51 4.85 -0.17 -16.02
CA VAL A 51 4.03 -0.98 -16.93
C VAL A 51 4.19 -2.48 -16.62
N LYS A 52 5.39 -2.91 -16.18
CA LYS A 52 5.75 -4.30 -15.85
C LYS A 52 5.37 -5.29 -16.98
N GLY A 53 5.59 -4.90 -18.23
CA GLY A 53 5.30 -5.74 -19.41
C GLY A 53 3.82 -5.90 -19.78
N ARG A 54 2.90 -5.17 -19.11
CA ARG A 54 1.46 -5.21 -19.41
C ARG A 54 1.12 -4.37 -20.64
N ALA A 55 0.19 -4.86 -21.47
CA ALA A 55 -0.44 -4.04 -22.50
C ALA A 55 -1.44 -3.07 -21.83
N ILE A 56 -1.00 -1.84 -21.52
CA ILE A 56 -1.81 -0.83 -20.84
C ILE A 56 -2.58 0.03 -21.85
N TRP A 57 -1.90 0.47 -22.92
CA TRP A 57 -2.44 1.38 -23.93
C TRP A 57 -3.42 0.67 -24.86
N GLY A 58 -4.63 1.22 -24.99
CA GLY A 58 -5.71 0.65 -25.81
C GLY A 58 -6.47 -0.52 -25.18
N ALA A 59 -6.00 -1.08 -24.06
CA ALA A 59 -6.68 -2.17 -23.35
C ALA A 59 -7.25 -1.73 -21.99
N LEU A 60 -6.42 -1.12 -21.13
CA LEU A 60 -6.83 -0.72 -19.77
C LEU A 60 -7.25 0.76 -19.70
N VAL A 61 -6.71 1.61 -20.58
CA VAL A 61 -6.98 3.06 -20.62
C VAL A 61 -8.06 3.38 -21.66
N PRO A 62 -9.34 3.53 -21.28
CA PRO A 62 -10.35 4.03 -22.18
C PRO A 62 -10.07 5.50 -22.52
N PHE A 63 -10.02 5.80 -23.81
CA PHE A 63 -10.02 7.17 -24.29
C PHE A 63 -11.39 7.81 -24.00
N GLU A 64 -11.40 9.12 -23.71
CA GLU A 64 -12.61 9.93 -23.49
C GLU A 64 -13.48 9.54 -22.28
N GLN A 65 -12.95 8.75 -21.33
CA GLN A 65 -13.65 8.43 -20.08
C GLN A 65 -12.99 9.08 -18.86
N VAL A 66 -13.80 9.41 -17.86
CA VAL A 66 -13.33 9.92 -16.57
C VAL A 66 -12.61 8.80 -15.81
N TRP A 67 -11.32 8.99 -15.58
CA TRP A 67 -10.46 8.05 -14.88
C TRP A 67 -10.39 8.36 -13.37
N ARG A 68 -10.26 7.34 -12.50
CA ARG A 68 -10.07 7.52 -11.04
C ARG A 68 -8.59 7.63 -10.66
N ALA A 69 -8.26 8.44 -9.66
CA ALA A 69 -6.91 8.48 -9.09
C ALA A 69 -6.39 7.06 -8.74
N GLY A 70 -5.12 6.80 -9.03
CA GLY A 70 -4.51 5.46 -8.96
C GLY A 70 -4.52 4.85 -7.56
N ALA A 71 -4.26 3.54 -7.47
CA ALA A 71 -4.34 2.74 -6.24
C ALA A 71 -3.23 3.00 -5.19
N ASN A 72 -2.52 4.12 -5.29
CA ASN A 72 -1.41 4.47 -4.40
C ASN A 72 -1.83 5.51 -3.37
N ASP A 73 -1.09 5.55 -2.27
CA ASP A 73 -1.17 6.64 -1.29
C ASP A 73 -0.83 7.98 -1.94
N ALA A 74 -1.31 9.07 -1.34
CA ALA A 74 -0.99 10.42 -1.78
C ALA A 74 0.52 10.69 -1.68
N THR A 75 1.03 11.53 -2.60
CA THR A 75 2.41 12.00 -2.55
C THR A 75 2.63 12.85 -1.30
N THR A 76 3.68 12.56 -0.54
CA THR A 76 4.03 13.30 0.68
C THR A 76 5.28 14.13 0.46
N PHE A 77 5.22 15.40 0.88
CA PHE A 77 6.32 16.36 0.85
C PHE A 77 6.68 16.74 2.29
N VAL A 78 7.95 16.61 2.65
CA VAL A 78 8.48 17.00 3.96
C VAL A 78 9.71 17.86 3.77
N THR A 79 9.77 19.00 4.46
CA THR A 79 10.94 19.88 4.51
C THR A 79 11.25 20.22 5.96
N ASN A 80 12.53 20.39 6.30
CA ASN A 80 12.90 21.13 7.51
C ASN A 80 12.92 22.63 7.22
N TYR A 81 12.86 23.43 8.29
CA TYR A 81 13.21 24.84 8.24
C TYR A 81 14.73 24.97 8.15
N ALA A 82 15.21 25.93 7.34
CA ALA A 82 16.60 26.35 7.31
C ALA A 82 16.89 27.30 8.49
#